data_AF-A0A8K0XN42-F1
#
_entry.id   AF-A0A8K0XN42-F1
#
_cell.length_a   1.000
_cell.length_b   1.000
_cell.length_c   1.000
_cell.angle_alpha   90.00
_cell.angle_beta   90.00
_cell.angle_gamma   90.00
#
_symmetry.space_group_name_H-M   'P 1'
#
loop_
_entity.id
_entity.type
_entity.pdbx_description
1 polymer ?
#
loop_
_entity_poly.entity_id
_entity_poly.type
_entity_poly.pdbx_seq_one_letter_code
_entity_poly.pdbx_strand_id
1 'polypeptide(L)'
;MQLVDNDSFFKQLTALFESTKDAGSIWLTHKRLTHDGEDATMDAGDANDSTEYPCLVRVTDGKELKLSTKVEPGGLEKFHSTYGSMLKASMTSLRKRDKKREKSRAEEVARRKKRLTEHIVVEGSKRGNGRKKRQRRLKQAIKLEEAKKRVQEREEAKAKARAD
;
A
#
# COMPACT_ATOMS: atom_id res chain seq x y z
N MET A 1 14.03 -12.78 -26.99
CA MET A 1 13.64 -11.60 -26.19
C MET A 1 14.46 -10.45 -26.72
N GLN A 2 13.84 -9.38 -27.19
CA GLN A 2 14.52 -8.29 -27.90
C GLN A 2 14.90 -7.18 -26.91
N LEU A 3 16.17 -6.75 -26.92
CA LEU A 3 16.61 -5.57 -26.19
C LEU A 3 16.34 -4.33 -27.04
N VAL A 4 15.68 -3.33 -26.46
CA VAL A 4 15.25 -2.12 -27.14
C VAL A 4 15.48 -0.88 -26.29
N ASP A 5 15.68 0.25 -26.94
CA ASP A 5 15.85 1.56 -26.31
C ASP A 5 14.59 1.99 -25.56
N ASN A 6 14.74 2.79 -24.51
CA ASN A 6 13.65 3.23 -23.63
C ASN A 6 12.44 3.80 -24.41
N ASP A 7 12.68 4.67 -25.40
CA ASP A 7 11.59 5.30 -26.16
C ASP A 7 10.86 4.31 -27.08
N SER A 8 11.60 3.38 -27.67
CA SER A 8 11.03 2.33 -28.51
C SER A 8 10.23 1.32 -27.69
N PHE A 9 10.72 0.99 -26.49
CA PHE A 9 10.04 0.16 -25.51
C PHE A 9 8.70 0.78 -25.11
N PHE A 10 8.68 2.10 -24.86
CA PHE A 10 7.44 2.80 -24.52
C PHE A 10 6.40 2.78 -25.65
N LYS A 11 6.80 3.01 -26.91
CA LYS A 11 5.90 2.97 -28.06
C LYS A 11 5.29 1.58 -28.27
N GLN A 12 6.13 0.54 -28.17
CA GLN A 12 5.65 -0.85 -28.32
C GLN A 12 4.77 -1.25 -27.13
N LEU A 13 5.10 -0.82 -25.92
CA LEU A 13 4.29 -1.07 -24.73
C LEU A 13 2.92 -0.39 -24.84
N THR A 14 2.84 0.84 -25.34
CA THR A 14 1.54 1.51 -25.58
C THR A 14 0.71 0.78 -26.62
N ALA A 15 1.31 0.35 -27.74
CA ALA A 15 0.60 -0.41 -28.77
C ALA A 15 0.10 -1.76 -28.23
N LEU A 16 0.87 -2.40 -27.35
CA LEU A 16 0.50 -3.64 -26.71
C LEU A 16 -0.67 -3.46 -25.73
N PHE A 17 -0.66 -2.40 -24.92
CA PHE A 17 -1.81 -2.07 -24.06
C PHE A 17 -3.08 -1.78 -24.87
N GLU A 18 -2.96 -1.23 -26.08
CA GLU A 18 -4.10 -0.96 -26.94
C GLU A 18 -4.67 -2.22 -27.59
N SER A 19 -3.82 -3.16 -28.00
CA SER A 19 -4.26 -4.42 -28.61
C SER A 19 -4.87 -5.40 -27.61
N THR A 20 -4.45 -5.37 -26.33
CA THR A 20 -4.94 -6.28 -25.29
C THR A 20 -6.05 -5.68 -24.42
N LYS A 21 -6.79 -4.66 -24.90
CA LYS A 21 -7.87 -4.01 -24.12
C LYS A 21 -9.04 -4.96 -23.81
N ASP A 22 -9.39 -5.80 -24.77
CA ASP A 22 -10.57 -6.67 -24.67
C ASP A 22 -10.23 -8.01 -24.00
N ALA A 23 -9.10 -8.61 -24.38
CA ALA A 23 -8.62 -9.88 -23.84
C ALA A 23 -7.09 -9.94 -23.91
N GLY A 24 -6.48 -10.48 -22.86
CA GLY A 24 -5.04 -10.65 -22.77
C GLY A 24 -4.52 -10.41 -21.37
N SER A 25 -3.24 -10.66 -21.16
CA SER A 25 -2.57 -10.35 -19.90
C SER A 25 -1.15 -9.96 -20.22
N ILE A 26 -0.72 -8.84 -19.64
CA ILE A 26 0.61 -8.29 -19.87
C ILE A 26 1.41 -8.50 -18.61
N TRP A 27 2.54 -9.19 -18.73
CA TRP A 27 3.47 -9.38 -17.63
C TRP A 27 4.63 -8.40 -17.76
N LEU A 28 4.72 -7.52 -16.77
CA LEU A 28 5.81 -6.58 -16.57
C LEU A 28 6.69 -7.08 -15.41
N THR A 29 7.98 -7.22 -15.65
CA THR A 29 8.93 -7.64 -14.59
C THR A 29 10.08 -6.66 -14.52
N HIS A 30 10.40 -6.23 -13.30
CA HIS A 30 11.51 -5.34 -13.00
C HIS A 30 12.53 -6.15 -12.19
N LYS A 31 13.76 -6.27 -12.68
CA LYS A 31 14.83 -7.01 -12.00
C LYS A 31 16.11 -6.19 -12.00
N ARG A 32 16.82 -6.17 -10.87
CA ARG A 32 18.18 -5.64 -10.81
C ARG A 32 19.08 -6.45 -11.74
N LEU A 33 19.80 -5.76 -12.62
CA LEU A 33 20.77 -6.37 -13.51
C LEU A 33 22.13 -6.35 -12.81
N THR A 34 22.62 -7.54 -12.47
CA THR A 34 23.90 -7.72 -11.76
C THR A 34 25.03 -8.18 -12.67
N HIS A 35 24.73 -8.63 -13.88
CA HIS A 35 25.69 -9.16 -14.84
C HIS A 35 25.33 -8.73 -16.28
N ASP A 36 26.32 -8.42 -17.10
CA ASP A 36 26.17 -8.15 -18.53
C ASP A 36 26.85 -9.27 -19.33
N GLY A 37 26.16 -10.42 -19.47
CA GLY A 37 26.53 -11.47 -20.44
C GLY A 37 27.52 -12.55 -19.99
N GLU A 38 28.07 -12.48 -18.78
CA GLU A 38 28.88 -13.56 -18.18
C GLU A 38 28.04 -14.41 -17.22
N ASP A 39 28.43 -15.68 -17.06
CA ASP A 39 27.78 -16.63 -16.16
C ASP A 39 27.74 -16.03 -14.75
N ALA A 40 26.54 -15.96 -14.16
CA ALA A 40 26.32 -15.32 -12.88
C ALA A 40 27.06 -16.11 -11.79
N THR A 41 28.26 -15.68 -11.41
CA THR A 41 28.82 -16.07 -10.12
C THR A 41 27.88 -15.51 -9.06
N MET A 42 27.22 -16.40 -8.33
CA MET A 42 26.38 -16.04 -7.18
C MET A 42 27.30 -15.62 -6.03
N ASP A 43 28.12 -14.60 -6.26
CA ASP A 43 28.88 -13.99 -5.20
C ASP A 43 27.89 -13.11 -4.43
N ALA A 44 27.44 -13.61 -3.29
CA ALA A 44 26.69 -12.83 -2.30
C ALA A 44 27.62 -11.83 -1.60
N GLY A 45 28.51 -11.20 -2.37
CA GLY A 45 29.45 -10.19 -1.92
C GLY A 45 28.65 -8.97 -1.47
N ASP A 46 28.93 -8.57 -0.24
CA ASP A 46 28.24 -7.58 0.57
C ASP A 46 27.55 -6.47 -0.22
N ALA A 47 26.29 -6.22 0.16
CA ALA A 47 25.53 -5.05 -0.21
C ALA A 47 26.24 -3.79 0.34
N ASN A 48 27.30 -3.36 -0.33
CA ASN A 48 27.81 -2.01 -0.17
C ASN A 48 26.76 -1.07 -0.77
N ASP A 49 26.18 -0.19 0.04
CA ASP A 49 25.17 0.79 -0.35
C ASP A 49 25.64 1.79 -1.44
N SER A 50 26.91 1.72 -1.87
CA SER A 50 27.51 2.59 -2.86
C SER A 50 27.46 2.07 -4.30
N THR A 51 27.10 0.80 -4.52
CA THR A 51 27.08 0.24 -5.88
C THR A 51 25.73 0.50 -6.55
N GLU A 52 25.74 1.32 -7.59
CA GLU A 52 24.56 1.57 -8.42
C GLU A 52 24.40 0.45 -9.45
N TYR A 53 23.18 -0.04 -9.62
CA TYR A 53 22.88 -1.11 -10.55
C TYR A 53 21.82 -0.68 -11.56
N PRO A 54 21.99 -1.05 -12.84
CA PRO A 54 20.93 -0.87 -13.81
C PRO A 54 19.74 -1.77 -13.51
N CYS A 55 18.55 -1.29 -13.86
CA CYS A 55 17.30 -2.03 -13.76
C CYS A 55 16.94 -2.60 -15.14
N LEU A 56 16.71 -3.91 -15.22
CA LEU A 56 16.17 -4.56 -16.39
C LEU A 56 14.66 -4.66 -16.29
N VAL A 57 13.96 -4.01 -17.23
CA VAL A 57 12.50 -4.07 -17.34
C VAL A 57 12.14 -4.97 -18.52
N ARG A 58 11.25 -5.93 -18.31
CA ARG A 58 10.80 -6.88 -19.34
C ARG A 58 9.29 -6.88 -19.47
N VAL A 59 8.82 -7.04 -20.70
CA VAL A 59 7.40 -7.15 -21.07
C VAL A 59 7.17 -8.44 -21.84
N THR A 60 6.08 -9.13 -21.52
CA THR A 60 5.57 -10.25 -22.33
C THR A 60 4.05 -10.29 -22.30
N ASP A 61 3.43 -10.67 -23.42
CA ASP A 61 2.00 -11.04 -23.53
C ASP A 61 1.81 -12.58 -23.43
N GLY A 62 2.85 -13.29 -22.97
CA GLY A 62 2.82 -14.76 -22.84
C GLY A 62 2.94 -15.52 -24.17
N LYS A 63 2.96 -14.80 -25.30
CA LYS A 63 3.09 -15.34 -26.66
C LYS A 63 4.45 -14.97 -27.26
N GLU A 64 4.46 -14.34 -28.42
CA GLU A 64 5.64 -14.04 -29.22
C GLU A 64 6.31 -12.72 -28.82
N LEU A 65 5.52 -11.75 -28.35
CA LEU A 65 6.02 -10.41 -28.04
C LEU A 65 6.75 -10.42 -26.69
N LYS A 66 8.09 -10.36 -26.75
CA LYS A 66 9.00 -10.39 -25.59
C LYS A 66 10.03 -9.28 -25.71
N LEU A 67 9.82 -8.20 -24.98
CA LEU A 67 10.68 -7.01 -25.00
C LEU A 67 11.44 -6.86 -23.69
N SER A 68 12.59 -6.21 -23.76
CA SER A 68 13.40 -5.85 -22.62
C SER A 68 14.06 -4.50 -22.85
N THR A 69 14.24 -3.73 -21.78
CA THR A 69 14.98 -2.47 -21.81
C THR A 69 15.84 -2.33 -20.55
N LYS A 70 17.04 -1.78 -20.72
CA LYS A 70 18.00 -1.52 -19.63
C LYS A 70 17.88 -0.06 -19.21
N VAL A 71 17.59 0.15 -17.93
CA VAL A 71 17.44 1.48 -17.33
C VAL A 71 18.63 1.73 -16.43
N GLU A 72 19.46 2.69 -16.82
CA GLU A 72 20.60 3.14 -16.02
C GLU A 72 20.13 3.90 -14.77
N PRO A 73 20.88 3.81 -13.64
CA PRO A 73 20.52 4.43 -12.38
C PRO A 73 20.31 5.95 -12.51
N GLY A 74 21.19 6.64 -13.25
CA GLY A 74 21.07 8.09 -13.49
C GLY A 74 19.85 8.52 -14.33
N GLY A 75 19.22 7.59 -15.05
CA GLY A 75 18.03 7.83 -15.88
C GLY A 75 16.72 7.35 -15.23
N LEU A 76 16.78 6.73 -14.05
CA LEU A 76 15.67 6.00 -13.45
C LEU A 76 14.46 6.89 -13.19
N GLU A 77 14.67 8.09 -12.66
CA GLU A 77 13.58 8.99 -12.29
C GLU A 77 12.81 9.51 -13.52
N LYS A 78 13.53 9.83 -14.60
CA LYS A 78 12.92 10.21 -15.89
C LYS A 78 12.11 9.05 -16.46
N PHE A 79 12.69 7.84 -16.47
CA PHE A 79 12.01 6.62 -16.91
C PHE A 79 10.75 6.36 -16.09
N HIS A 80 10.81 6.46 -14.76
CA HIS A 80 9.68 6.22 -13.86
C HIS A 80 8.56 7.25 -14.03
N SER A 81 8.90 8.51 -14.31
CA SER A 81 7.92 9.55 -14.56
C SER A 81 7.11 9.27 -15.83
N THR A 82 7.79 8.98 -16.95
CA THR A 82 7.13 8.67 -18.22
C THR A 82 6.38 7.34 -18.16
N TYR A 83 7.01 6.30 -17.63
CA TYR A 83 6.42 4.98 -17.42
C TYR A 83 5.18 5.03 -16.52
N GLY A 84 5.27 5.72 -15.39
CA GLY A 84 4.16 5.85 -14.45
C GLY A 84 2.98 6.64 -15.03
N SER A 85 3.24 7.69 -15.82
CA SER A 85 2.20 8.41 -16.55
C SER A 85 1.50 7.52 -17.58
N MET A 86 2.28 6.75 -18.35
CA MET A 86 1.76 5.80 -19.33
C MET A 86 0.89 4.72 -18.69
N LEU A 87 1.36 4.07 -17.62
CA LEU A 87 0.60 3.02 -16.93
C LEU A 87 -0.74 3.53 -16.40
N LYS A 88 -0.77 4.75 -15.85
CA LYS A 88 -2.01 5.38 -15.39
C LYS A 88 -2.98 5.65 -16.54
N ALA A 89 -2.46 6.03 -17.70
CA ALA A 89 -3.27 6.27 -18.89
C ALA A 89 -3.82 4.97 -19.51
N SER A 90 -3.06 3.86 -19.47
CA SER A 90 -3.48 2.58 -20.03
C SER A 90 -4.39 1.77 -19.10
N MET A 91 -4.16 1.78 -17.79
CA MET A 91 -4.89 0.94 -16.81
C MET A 91 -6.16 1.60 -16.25
N THR A 92 -7.09 1.99 -17.12
CA THR A 92 -8.32 2.73 -16.73
C THR A 92 -9.52 1.84 -16.42
N SER A 93 -9.50 0.56 -16.82
CA SER A 93 -10.65 -0.36 -16.74
C SER A 93 -10.89 -1.00 -15.36
N LEU A 94 -10.11 -0.64 -14.35
CA LEU A 94 -10.25 -1.16 -12.99
C LEU A 94 -11.55 -0.65 -12.34
N ARG A 95 -12.19 -1.50 -11.54
CA ARG A 95 -13.35 -1.10 -10.74
C ARG A 95 -12.98 0.10 -9.86
N LYS A 96 -13.77 1.16 -9.96
CA LYS A 96 -13.58 2.36 -9.13
C LYS A 96 -13.63 2.00 -7.65
N ARG A 97 -12.72 2.60 -6.89
CA ARG A 97 -12.69 2.46 -5.43
C ARG A 97 -13.98 3.00 -4.83
N ASP A 98 -14.62 2.22 -3.95
CA ASP A 98 -15.83 2.60 -3.23
C ASP A 98 -15.53 3.64 -2.13
N LYS A 99 -15.25 4.88 -2.54
CA LYS A 99 -14.89 6.00 -1.63
C LYS A 99 -15.89 6.19 -0.48
N LYS A 100 -17.18 5.92 -0.72
CA LYS A 100 -18.24 6.00 0.30
C LYS A 100 -18.04 4.98 1.41
N ARG A 101 -17.71 3.73 1.07
CA ARG A 101 -17.51 2.64 2.04
C ARG A 101 -16.23 2.85 2.86
N GLU A 102 -15.18 3.36 2.24
CA GLU A 102 -13.94 3.70 2.95
C GLU A 102 -14.15 4.90 3.88
N LYS A 103 -14.82 5.95 3.41
CA LYS A 103 -15.16 7.11 4.23
C LYS A 103 -16.05 6.72 5.42
N SER A 104 -17.07 5.89 5.21
CA SER A 104 -17.93 5.44 6.31
C SER A 104 -17.16 4.60 7.34
N ARG A 105 -16.23 3.74 6.90
CA ARG A 105 -15.35 2.98 7.81
C ARG A 105 -14.42 3.91 8.58
N ALA A 106 -13.82 4.89 7.93
CA ALA A 106 -12.94 5.87 8.57
C ALA A 106 -13.71 6.73 9.60
N GLU A 107 -14.91 7.17 9.27
CA GLU A 107 -15.81 7.92 10.17
C GLU A 107 -16.26 7.06 11.35
N GLU A 108 -16.58 5.79 11.15
CA GLU A 108 -16.94 4.86 12.23
C GLU A 108 -15.77 4.64 13.19
N VAL A 109 -14.56 4.43 12.66
CA VAL A 109 -13.34 4.32 13.46
C VAL A 109 -13.08 5.60 14.24
N ALA A 110 -13.21 6.77 13.60
CA ALA A 110 -13.05 8.06 14.26
C ALA A 110 -14.10 8.27 15.36
N ARG A 111 -15.36 7.92 15.12
CA ARG A 111 -16.44 8.00 16.10
C ARG A 111 -16.20 7.05 17.28
N ARG A 112 -15.70 5.84 17.02
CA ARG A 112 -15.33 4.87 18.06
C ARG A 112 -14.16 5.38 18.91
N LYS A 113 -13.14 5.98 18.29
CA LYS A 113 -12.03 6.63 19.00
C LYS A 113 -12.53 7.79 19.87
N LYS A 114 -13.37 8.69 19.32
CA LYS A 114 -13.97 9.80 20.07
C LYS A 114 -14.76 9.33 21.29
N ARG A 115 -15.62 8.32 21.11
CA ARG A 115 -16.38 7.70 22.22
C ARG A 115 -15.49 7.08 23.29
N LEU A 116 -14.32 6.55 22.91
CA LEU A 116 -13.37 6.03 23.88
C LEU A 116 -12.62 7.17 24.58
N THR A 117 -12.37 8.31 23.94
CA THR A 117 -11.65 9.44 24.56
C THR A 117 -12.55 10.33 25.43
N GLU A 118 -13.84 10.45 25.10
CA GLU A 118 -14.79 11.32 25.82
C GLU A 118 -14.94 10.92 27.30
N HIS A 119 -14.81 11.90 28.19
CA HIS A 119 -15.02 11.73 29.62
C HIS A 119 -16.49 11.95 29.98
N ILE A 120 -17.12 10.95 30.61
CA ILE A 120 -18.53 11.04 31.04
C ILE A 120 -18.59 11.75 32.40
N VAL A 121 -19.00 13.03 32.40
CA VAL A 121 -19.20 13.80 33.62
C VAL A 121 -20.42 13.27 34.40
N VAL A 122 -20.22 12.82 35.63
CA VAL A 122 -21.28 12.30 36.50
C VAL A 122 -21.80 13.41 37.42
N GLU A 123 -22.69 14.25 36.90
CA GLU A 123 -23.40 15.27 37.68
C GLU A 123 -24.82 14.82 38.09
N GLY A 124 -25.23 15.20 39.31
CA GLY A 124 -26.58 15.00 39.85
C GLY A 124 -26.64 14.69 41.35
N SER A 125 -27.84 14.79 41.94
CA SER A 125 -28.09 14.47 43.36
C SER A 125 -27.88 12.98 43.66
N LYS A 126 -27.35 12.68 44.86
CA LYS A 126 -27.15 11.28 45.30
C LYS A 126 -28.46 10.60 45.73
N ARG A 127 -29.46 11.38 46.15
CA ARG A 127 -30.75 10.93 46.72
C ARG A 127 -31.90 11.72 46.07
N GLY A 128 -33.10 11.16 46.07
CA GLY A 128 -34.30 11.81 45.51
C GLY A 128 -34.37 11.82 43.98
N ASN A 129 -35.08 12.79 43.42
CA ASN A 129 -35.25 12.94 41.98
C ASN A 129 -33.87 13.14 41.30
N GLY A 130 -33.59 12.40 40.22
CA GLY A 130 -32.29 12.39 39.54
C GLY A 130 -31.33 11.24 39.91
N ARG A 131 -31.57 10.50 41.00
CA ARG A 131 -30.74 9.35 41.43
C ARG A 131 -30.55 8.29 40.34
N LYS A 132 -31.64 7.90 39.66
CA LYS A 132 -31.61 6.91 38.57
C LYS A 132 -30.74 7.38 37.38
N LYS A 133 -30.77 8.67 37.04
CA LYS A 133 -29.95 9.27 35.96
C LYS A 133 -28.46 9.24 36.33
N ARG A 134 -28.13 9.57 37.60
CA ARG A 134 -26.76 9.48 38.14
C ARG A 134 -26.21 8.05 38.14
N GLN A 135 -27.01 7.07 38.58
CA GLN A 135 -26.63 5.64 38.55
C GLN A 135 -26.32 5.14 37.13
N ARG A 136 -27.11 5.55 36.13
CA ARG A 136 -26.86 5.20 34.72
C ARG A 136 -25.54 5.80 34.21
N ARG A 137 -25.24 7.06 34.54
CA ARG A 137 -23.97 7.71 34.17
C ARG A 137 -22.76 7.06 34.82
N LEU A 138 -22.84 6.69 36.12
CA LEU A 138 -21.78 5.94 36.81
C LEU A 138 -21.50 4.60 36.13
N LYS A 139 -22.55 3.84 35.82
CA LYS A 139 -22.41 2.55 35.11
C LYS A 139 -21.79 2.73 33.72
N GLN A 140 -22.11 3.82 33.01
CA GLN A 140 -21.49 4.14 31.73
C GLN A 140 -20.01 4.53 31.86
N ALA A 141 -19.65 5.31 32.88
CA ALA A 141 -18.27 5.70 33.15
C ALA A 141 -17.40 4.47 33.48
N ILE A 142 -17.86 3.60 34.39
CA ILE A 142 -17.16 2.34 34.73
C ILE A 142 -16.94 1.48 33.48
N LYS A 143 -17.98 1.31 32.66
CA LYS A 143 -17.89 0.52 31.41
C LYS A 143 -16.92 1.13 30.40
N LEU A 144 -16.82 2.45 30.33
CA LEU A 144 -15.91 3.16 29.44
C LEU A 144 -14.45 3.04 29.92
N GLU A 145 -14.21 3.10 31.23
CA GLU A 145 -12.88 2.85 31.81
C GLU A 145 -12.42 1.41 31.60
N GLU A 146 -13.29 0.42 31.83
CA GLU A 146 -12.99 -0.99 31.51
C GLU A 146 -12.66 -1.18 30.03
N ALA A 147 -13.39 -0.51 29.13
CA ALA A 147 -13.12 -0.56 27.70
C ALA A 147 -11.77 0.08 27.33
N LYS A 148 -11.38 1.19 27.98
CA LYS A 148 -10.05 1.80 27.82
C LYS A 148 -8.94 0.84 28.26
N LYS A 149 -9.06 0.25 29.44
CA LYS A 149 -8.07 -0.71 29.98
C LYS A 149 -7.88 -1.90 29.04
N ARG A 150 -8.96 -2.50 28.54
CA ARG A 150 -8.88 -3.60 27.56
C ARG A 150 -8.21 -3.22 26.25
N VAL A 151 -8.33 -1.96 25.82
CA VAL A 151 -7.64 -1.48 24.60
C VAL A 151 -6.16 -1.28 24.88
N GLN A 152 -5.79 -0.70 26.04
CA GLN A 152 -4.40 -0.55 26.46
C GLN A 152 -3.68 -1.89 26.59
N GLU A 153 -4.29 -2.88 27.27
CA GLU A 153 -3.74 -4.24 27.39
C GLU A 153 -3.50 -4.90 26.02
N ARG A 154 -4.39 -4.67 25.05
CA ARG A 154 -4.22 -5.17 23.67
C ARG A 154 -3.10 -4.47 22.92
N GLU A 155 -2.89 -3.18 23.15
CA GLU A 155 -1.80 -2.42 22.53
C GLU A 155 -0.45 -2.81 23.13
N GLU A 156 -0.37 -2.99 24.45
CA GLU A 156 0.81 -3.48 25.16
C GLU A 156 1.18 -4.91 24.74
N ALA A 157 0.21 -5.82 24.62
CA ALA A 157 0.46 -7.18 24.14
C ALA A 157 0.99 -7.18 22.69
N LYS A 158 0.47 -6.30 21.82
CA LYS A 158 0.99 -6.12 20.46
C LYS A 158 2.39 -5.51 20.43
N ALA A 159 2.71 -4.61 21.35
CA ALA A 159 4.03 -4.00 21.45
C ALA A 159 5.07 -5.03 21.89
N LYS A 160 4.73 -5.87 22.88
CA LYS A 160 5.59 -6.99 23.33
C LYS A 160 5.87 -7.98 22.19
N ALA A 161 4.82 -8.43 21.49
CA ALA A 161 4.95 -9.34 20.35
C ALA A 161 5.65 -8.76 19.11
N ARG A 162 5.96 -7.45 19.09
CA ARG A 162 6.78 -6.80 18.05
C ARG A 162 8.24 -6.62 18.47
N ALA A 163 8.52 -6.75 19.76
CA ALA A 163 9.85 -6.60 20.35
C ALA A 163 10.56 -7.96 20.51
N ASP A 164 9.78 -9.04 20.62
CA ASP A 164 10.22 -10.44 20.49
C ASP A 164 10.35 -10.84 19.01
#